data_AF-A0A847Y9L5-F1
#
_entry.id   AF-A0A847Y9L5-F1
#
_cell.length_a   1.000
_cell.length_b   1.000
_cell.length_c   1.000
_cell.angle_alpha   90.00
_cell.angle_beta   90.00
_cell.angle_gamma   90.00
#
_symmetry.space_group_name_H-M   'P 1'
#
loop_
_entity.id
_entity.type
_entity.pdbx_description
1 polymer ?
#
loop_
_entity_poly.entity_id
_entity_poly.type
_entity_poly.pdbx_seq_one_letter_code
_entity_poly.pdbx_strand_id
1 'polypeptide(L)'
;MYAIIEDGGRQYKVEEGQILDIDYRADESAVTPAGDVPPAGDVTPAGDEAAPRRIRFTRVLAVRDDNGLRLGKPTLEGAEVTADVVETTMGTKVYIQKFRRRKNYRRRRGHRQIYLRVKIAGIHAG
;
A
#
# COMPACT_ATOMS: atom_id res chain seq x y z
N MET A 1 6.89 -19.60 -1.10
CA MET A 1 6.49 -18.91 -2.35
C MET A 1 6.68 -17.41 -2.18
N TYR A 2 7.25 -16.71 -3.16
CA TYR A 2 7.36 -15.24 -3.12
C TYR A 2 7.06 -14.62 -4.48
N ALA A 3 6.63 -13.36 -4.46
CA ALA A 3 6.45 -12.55 -5.66
C ALA A 3 7.33 -11.30 -5.61
N ILE A 4 7.62 -10.72 -6.78
CA ILE A 4 8.21 -9.39 -6.91
C ILE A 4 7.13 -8.49 -7.48
N ILE A 5 6.70 -7.50 -6.70
CA ILE A 5 5.68 -6.52 -7.11
C ILE A 5 6.32 -5.17 -7.34
N GLU A 6 5.75 -4.39 -8.25
CA GLU A 6 6.11 -2.98 -8.46
C GLU A 6 5.00 -2.09 -7.89
N ASP A 7 5.36 -1.20 -6.96
CA ASP A 7 4.47 -0.20 -6.40
C ASP A 7 5.18 1.14 -6.18
N GLY A 8 4.54 2.25 -6.58
CA GLY A 8 5.12 3.60 -6.45
C GLY A 8 6.47 3.79 -7.16
N GLY A 9 6.78 2.97 -8.16
CA GLY A 9 8.10 2.95 -8.83
C GLY A 9 9.20 2.23 -8.05
N ARG A 10 8.85 1.52 -6.97
CA ARG A 10 9.76 0.65 -6.20
C ARG A 10 9.35 -0.81 -6.39
N GLN A 11 10.34 -1.69 -6.30
CA GLN A 11 10.10 -3.13 -6.34
C GLN A 11 10.19 -3.72 -4.94
N TYR A 12 9.23 -4.56 -4.58
CA TYR A 12 9.19 -5.26 -3.30
C TYR A 12 9.17 -6.76 -3.54
N LYS A 13 10.06 -7.48 -2.85
CA LYS A 13 9.94 -8.93 -2.69
C LYS A 13 8.94 -9.19 -1.57
N VAL A 14 7.88 -9.94 -1.87
CA VAL A 14 6.77 -10.20 -0.95
C VAL A 14 6.52 -11.68 -0.77
N GLU A 15 6.28 -12.06 0.47
CA GLU A 15 5.86 -13.40 0.89
C GLU A 15 4.48 -13.32 1.53
N GLU A 16 3.70 -14.41 1.48
CA GLU A 16 2.39 -14.46 2.10
C GLU A 16 2.50 -14.23 3.62
N GLY A 17 1.63 -13.39 4.17
CA GLY A 17 1.63 -13.01 5.58
C GLY A 17 2.66 -11.94 5.97
N GLN A 18 3.56 -11.54 5.06
CA GLN A 18 4.55 -10.49 5.32
C GLN A 18 3.87 -9.12 5.47
N ILE A 19 4.40 -8.30 6.38
CA ILE A 19 4.02 -6.90 6.55
C ILE A 19 5.03 -6.01 5.84
N LEU A 20 4.55 -5.03 5.10
CA LEU A 20 5.38 -4.04 4.42
C LEU A 20 4.73 -2.66 4.44
N ASP A 21 5.57 -1.63 4.43
CA ASP A 21 5.14 -0.23 4.38
C ASP A 21 5.21 0.26 2.92
N ILE A 22 4.06 0.56 2.32
CA ILE A 22 3.96 1.19 0.98
C ILE A 22 3.71 2.68 1.08
N ASP A 23 3.84 3.38 -0.05
CA ASP A 23 3.45 4.78 -0.14
C ASP A 23 1.96 4.95 0.17
N TYR A 24 1.64 6.00 0.93
CA TYR A 24 0.27 6.28 1.35
C TYR A 24 -0.63 6.52 0.13
N ARG A 25 -1.75 5.79 0.10
CA ARG A 25 -2.84 5.98 -0.87
C ARG A 25 -4.06 6.49 -0.14
N ALA A 26 -4.60 7.61 -0.60
CA ALA A 26 -5.73 8.26 0.06
C ALA A 26 -7.10 7.61 -0.23
N ASP A 27 -7.16 6.48 -0.96
CA ASP A 27 -8.32 6.04 -1.76
C ASP A 27 -9.69 6.54 -1.27
N GLU A 28 -10.30 7.34 -2.15
CA GLU A 28 -11.70 7.77 -2.17
C GLU A 28 -12.65 6.66 -2.66
N SER A 29 -12.18 5.46 -3.04
CA SER A 29 -13.04 4.42 -3.57
C SER A 29 -13.72 3.61 -2.47
N ALA A 30 -14.61 4.27 -1.72
CA ALA A 30 -15.90 3.66 -1.46
C ALA A 30 -16.63 3.61 -2.81
N VAL A 31 -16.47 2.51 -3.54
CA VAL A 31 -17.43 2.17 -4.60
C VAL A 31 -18.72 1.88 -3.86
N THR A 32 -19.57 2.88 -3.68
CA THR A 32 -20.98 2.66 -3.33
C THR A 32 -21.57 1.92 -4.53
N PRO A 33 -21.95 0.63 -4.41
CA PRO A 33 -22.68 -0.01 -5.48
C PRO A 33 -24.01 0.76 -5.62
N ALA A 34 -24.24 1.29 -6.82
CA ALA A 34 -25.51 1.91 -7.18
C ALA A 34 -26.63 0.86 -7.02
N GLY A 35 -27.52 1.05 -6.05
CA GLY A 35 -28.68 0.20 -5.82
C GLY A 35 -29.29 0.37 -4.43
N ASP A 36 -30.37 1.17 -4.36
CA ASP A 36 -31.36 1.27 -3.28
C ASP A 36 -30.91 1.66 -1.87
N VAL A 37 -31.02 2.96 -1.57
CA VAL A 37 -31.04 3.50 -0.20
C VAL A 37 -32.49 3.54 0.30
N PRO A 38 -32.90 2.72 1.28
CA PRO A 38 -34.18 2.91 1.97
C PRO A 38 -34.09 4.13 2.93
N PRO A 39 -35.20 4.89 3.12
CA PRO A 39 -35.16 6.17 3.81
C PRO A 39 -35.07 6.04 5.34
N ALA A 40 -34.20 6.87 5.89
CA ALA A 40 -34.21 7.49 7.23
C ALA A 40 -34.90 6.72 8.37
N GLY A 41 -34.09 6.04 9.18
CA GLY A 41 -34.38 5.64 10.55
C GLY A 41 -33.08 5.55 11.33
N ASP A 42 -33.03 6.18 12.50
CA ASP A 42 -31.85 6.31 13.37
C ASP A 42 -31.08 5.00 13.58
N VAL A 43 -29.85 4.95 13.07
CA VAL A 43 -28.82 4.02 13.53
C VAL A 43 -27.56 4.84 13.73
N THR A 44 -27.27 5.18 14.98
CA THR A 44 -25.92 5.56 15.39
C THR A 44 -24.96 4.50 14.85
N PRO A 45 -23.92 4.83 14.05
CA PRO A 45 -22.95 3.82 13.67
C PRO A 45 -22.15 3.46 14.92
N ALA A 46 -22.61 2.42 15.61
CA ALA A 46 -21.91 1.78 16.69
C ALA A 46 -20.68 1.07 16.09
N GLY A 47 -19.50 1.51 16.50
CA GLY A 47 -18.24 0.79 16.29
C GLY A 47 -17.62 1.02 14.92
N ASP A 48 -16.46 1.68 14.90
CA ASP A 48 -15.52 1.69 13.78
C ASP A 48 -14.93 0.28 13.53
N GLU A 49 -15.76 -0.70 13.21
CA GLU A 49 -15.31 -1.89 12.48
C GLU A 49 -15.23 -1.51 11.00
N ALA A 50 -14.27 -0.63 10.69
CA ALA A 50 -13.90 -0.34 9.32
C ALA A 50 -13.48 -1.67 8.68
N ALA A 51 -14.30 -2.15 7.75
CA ALA A 51 -14.04 -3.38 7.00
C ALA A 51 -12.57 -3.43 6.54
N PRO A 52 -11.92 -4.61 6.49
CA PRO A 52 -10.53 -4.71 6.08
C PRO A 52 -10.39 -4.15 4.67
N ARG A 53 -9.70 -3.01 4.56
CA ARG A 53 -9.47 -2.33 3.30
C ARG A 53 -8.46 -3.15 2.51
N ARG A 54 -8.91 -3.75 1.40
CA ARG A 54 -8.08 -4.60 0.53
C ARG A 54 -7.45 -3.80 -0.60
N ILE A 55 -6.16 -4.04 -0.85
CA ILE A 55 -5.39 -3.49 -1.97
C ILE A 55 -4.99 -4.64 -2.89
N ARG A 56 -5.18 -4.42 -4.19
CA ARG A 56 -4.81 -5.34 -5.25
C ARG A 56 -3.60 -4.78 -6.00
N PHE A 57 -2.55 -5.57 -6.12
CA PHE A 57 -1.37 -5.25 -6.92
C PHE A 57 -1.42 -6.05 -8.23
N THR A 58 -1.64 -5.32 -9.33
CA THR A 58 -1.72 -5.88 -10.68
C THR A 58 -0.35 -6.00 -11.36
N ARG A 59 0.64 -5.20 -10.93
CA ARG A 59 1.98 -5.21 -11.51
C ARG A 59 2.88 -6.18 -10.75
N VAL A 60 2.83 -7.45 -11.15
CA VAL A 60 3.72 -8.51 -10.65
C VAL A 60 4.79 -8.80 -11.71
N LEU A 61 6.06 -8.73 -11.32
CA LEU A 61 7.21 -8.89 -12.22
C LEU A 61 7.73 -10.34 -12.25
N ALA A 62 7.70 -11.02 -11.11
CA ALA A 62 8.15 -12.39 -10.99
C ALA A 62 7.40 -13.11 -9.87
N VAL A 63 7.24 -14.43 -10.01
CA VAL A 63 6.72 -15.30 -8.95
C VAL A 63 7.61 -16.53 -8.86
N ARG A 64 7.99 -16.91 -7.64
CA ARG A 64 8.75 -18.13 -7.36
C ARG A 64 7.91 -19.09 -6.54
N ASP A 65 7.71 -20.25 -7.14
CA ASP A 65 6.97 -21.38 -6.60
C ASP A 65 7.94 -22.54 -6.33
N ASP A 66 7.43 -23.64 -5.81
CA ASP A 66 8.20 -24.87 -5.60
C ASP A 66 8.61 -25.53 -6.94
N ASN A 67 7.85 -25.26 -8.01
CA ASN A 67 8.11 -25.75 -9.37
C ASN A 67 9.09 -24.88 -10.18
N GLY A 68 9.58 -23.76 -9.62
CA GLY A 68 10.57 -22.90 -10.27
C GLY A 68 10.24 -21.41 -10.25
N LEU A 69 11.00 -20.65 -11.03
CA LEU A 69 10.90 -19.18 -11.12
C LEU A 69 10.20 -18.78 -12.43
N ARG A 70 9.03 -18.15 -12.32
CA ARG A 70 8.32 -17.52 -13.44
C ARG A 70 8.74 -16.05 -13.53
N LEU A 71 9.27 -15.63 -14.67
CA LEU A 71 9.70 -14.25 -14.94
C LEU A 71 8.77 -13.61 -15.97
N GLY A 72 8.27 -12.41 -15.66
CA GLY A 72 7.48 -11.61 -16.58
C GLY A 72 8.34 -10.93 -17.65
N LYS A 73 7.70 -10.54 -18.75
CA LYS A 73 8.31 -9.74 -19.82
C LYS A 73 7.30 -8.69 -20.32
N PRO A 74 7.12 -7.53 -19.66
CA PRO A 74 7.75 -7.00 -18.45
C PRO A 74 7.02 -7.34 -17.13
N THR A 75 5.75 -7.72 -17.19
CA THR A 75 4.93 -8.22 -16.07
C THR A 75 4.47 -9.65 -16.37
N LEU A 76 4.06 -10.39 -15.34
CA LEU A 76 3.37 -11.67 -15.49
C LEU A 76 1.88 -11.42 -15.74
N GLU A 77 1.38 -11.89 -16.87
CA GLU A 77 -0.05 -11.77 -17.20
C GLU A 77 -0.90 -12.63 -16.26
N GLY A 78 -2.00 -12.07 -15.76
CA GLY A 78 -2.91 -12.76 -14.84
C GLY A 78 -2.41 -12.95 -13.41
N ALA A 79 -1.19 -12.48 -13.08
CA ALA A 79 -0.68 -12.52 -11.71
C ALA A 79 -1.22 -11.35 -10.89
N GLU A 80 -1.72 -11.65 -9.69
CA GLU A 80 -2.28 -10.66 -8.77
C GLU A 80 -1.80 -10.94 -7.34
N VAL A 81 -1.41 -9.90 -6.62
CA VAL A 81 -1.13 -9.98 -5.18
C VAL A 81 -2.18 -9.18 -4.42
N THR A 82 -2.86 -9.84 -3.47
CA THR A 82 -3.85 -9.19 -2.61
C THR A 82 -3.22 -8.90 -1.25
N ALA A 83 -3.48 -7.72 -0.71
CA ALA A 83 -3.04 -7.32 0.62
C ALA A 83 -4.16 -6.64 1.41
N ASP A 84 -4.16 -6.82 2.72
CA ASP A 84 -5.03 -6.12 3.66
C ASP A 84 -4.28 -4.94 4.27
N VAL A 85 -4.94 -3.79 4.33
CA VAL A 85 -4.42 -2.60 5.01
C VAL A 85 -4.58 -2.79 6.51
N VAL A 86 -3.47 -2.70 7.24
CA VAL A 86 -3.45 -2.80 8.70
C VAL A 86 -3.66 -1.42 9.31
N GLU A 87 -2.82 -0.46 8.95
CA GLU A 87 -2.83 0.88 9.53
C GLU A 87 -2.15 1.92 8.62
N THR A 88 -2.40 3.19 8.91
CA THR A 88 -1.61 4.29 8.37
C THR A 88 -0.52 4.67 9.37
N THR A 89 0.75 4.61 8.95
CA THR A 89 1.89 4.83 9.84
C THR A 89 2.73 6.02 9.39
N MET A 90 3.34 6.72 10.35
CA MET A 90 4.26 7.82 10.06
C MET A 90 5.70 7.34 10.13
N GLY A 91 6.45 7.55 9.05
CA GLY A 91 7.87 7.27 8.99
C GLY A 91 8.71 8.07 9.99
N THR A 92 10.00 7.76 9.98
CA THR A 92 10.99 8.47 10.79
C THR A 92 11.04 9.95 10.41
N LYS A 93 11.20 10.82 11.40
CA LYS A 93 11.30 12.26 11.17
C LYS A 93 12.67 12.62 10.59
N VAL A 94 12.67 13.03 9.32
CA VAL A 94 13.86 13.50 8.63
C VAL A 94 13.98 15.01 8.80
N TYR A 95 15.13 15.49 9.26
CA TYR A 95 15.41 16.92 9.38
C TYR A 95 16.07 17.44 8.10
N ILE A 96 15.38 18.32 7.39
CA ILE A 96 15.91 19.04 6.24
C ILE A 96 16.48 20.37 6.73
N GLN A 97 17.81 20.50 6.70
CA GLN A 97 18.53 21.71 7.07
C GLN A 97 19.01 22.43 5.80
N LYS A 98 18.44 23.59 5.50
CA LYS A 98 18.96 24.50 4.47
C LYS A 98 19.91 25.49 5.15
N PHE A 99 21.08 25.69 4.56
CA PHE A 99 22.09 26.63 5.05
C PHE A 99 22.81 27.28 3.87
N ARG A 100 23.01 28.59 3.93
CA ARG A 100 23.85 29.33 2.98
C ARG A 100 24.90 30.11 3.77
N ARG A 101 26.17 29.81 3.51
CA ARG A 101 27.31 30.41 4.20
C ARG A 101 27.32 31.93 4.01
N ARG A 102 27.60 32.69 5.09
CA ARG A 102 27.72 34.18 5.09
C ARG A 102 26.47 34.95 4.61
N LYS A 103 25.31 34.30 4.52
CA LYS A 103 24.03 34.95 4.13
C LYS A 103 23.03 35.03 5.27
N ASN A 104 23.46 34.78 6.51
CA ASN A 104 22.60 34.63 7.69
C ASN A 104 21.33 33.78 7.39
N TYR A 105 21.48 32.75 6.54
CA TYR A 105 20.39 31.92 6.07
C TYR A 105 20.58 30.51 6.59
N ARG A 106 19.73 30.13 7.53
CA ARG A 106 19.67 28.81 8.13
C ARG A 106 18.20 28.48 8.41
N ARG A 107 17.66 27.43 7.78
CA ARG A 107 16.27 26.96 7.98
C ARG A 107 16.28 25.47 8.28
N ARG A 108 15.68 25.07 9.40
CA ARG A 108 15.50 23.66 9.79
C ARG A 108 14.02 23.32 9.68
N ARG A 109 13.65 22.33 8.88
CA ARG A 109 12.28 21.82 8.78
C ARG A 109 12.30 20.30 8.95
N GLY A 110 11.36 19.76 9.72
CA GLY A 110 11.14 18.32 9.77
C GLY A 110 10.19 17.87 8.66
N HIS A 111 10.43 16.69 8.11
CA HIS A 111 9.50 15.97 7.25
C HIS A 111 9.24 14.59 7.86
N ARG A 112 7.98 14.16 7.89
CA ARG A 112 7.61 12.76 8.18
C ARG A 112 6.80 12.28 6.99
N GLN A 113 7.29 11.23 6.35
CA GLN A 113 6.55 10.59 5.27
C GLN A 113 5.42 9.75 5.89
N ILE A 114 4.24 9.80 5.28
CA ILE A 114 3.12 8.95 5.64
C ILE A 114 3.21 7.69 4.77
N TYR A 115 3.07 6.53 5.39
CA TYR A 115 3.06 5.23 4.76
C TYR A 115 1.77 4.50 5.10
N LEU A 116 1.43 3.52 4.26
CA LEU A 116 0.38 2.57 4.54
C LEU A 116 1.01 1.23 4.86
N ARG A 117 0.73 0.69 6.04
CA ARG A 117 1.20 -0.63 6.43
C ARG A 117 0.21 -1.66 5.92
N VAL A 118 0.69 -2.56 5.07
CA VAL A 118 -0.12 -3.61 4.45
C VAL A 118 0.43 -4.98 4.81
N LYS A 119 -0.48 -5.94 5.01
CA LYS A 119 -0.17 -7.34 5.19
C LYS A 119 -0.56 -8.08 3.92
N ILE A 120 0.37 -8.85 3.35
CA ILE A 120 0.10 -9.64 2.16
C ILE A 120 -0.83 -10.80 2.52
N ALA A 121 -1.99 -10.84 1.87
CA ALA A 121 -3.02 -11.84 2.10
C ALA A 121 -2.83 -13.07 1.21
N GLY A 122 -2.40 -12.88 -0.04
CA GLY A 122 -2.21 -13.99 -0.96
C GLY A 122 -1.55 -13.59 -2.27
N ILE A 123 -0.91 -14.57 -2.90
CA ILE A 123 -0.27 -14.45 -4.22
C ILE A 123 -1.02 -15.37 -5.17
N HIS A 124 -1.69 -14.78 -6.16
CA HIS A 124 -2.33 -15.52 -7.25
C HIS A 124 -1.40 -15.50 -8.45
N ALA A 125 -0.80 -16.64 -8.75
CA ALA A 125 -0.13 -16.89 -10.02
C ALA A 125 -1.17 -17.54 -10.95
N GLY A 126 -1.47 -16.88 -12.08
CA GLY A 126 -2.38 -17.43 -13.10
C GLY A 126 -1.98 -18.82 -13.61
#